data_AF-A0A3A0E701-F1
#
_entry.id   AF-A0A3A0E701-F1
#
_cell.length_a   1.000
_cell.length_b   1.000
_cell.length_c   1.000
_cell.angle_alpha   90.00
_cell.angle_beta   90.00
_cell.angle_gamma   90.00
#
_symmetry.space_group_name_H-M   'P 1'
#
loop_
_entity.id
_entity.type
_entity.pdbx_description
1 polymer ?
#
loop_
_entity_poly.entity_id
_entity_poly.type
_entity_poly.pdbx_seq_one_letter_code
_entity_poly.pdbx_strand_id
1 'polypeptide(L)'
;DAATGQELYQKRLGAGGNYYSSPVAANGCIYITSLHDGTVTVLKAGASDPEVVVQNEPLGERVAATPAIDGDTMYFRTAGHLYAFREND
;
A
#
# COMPACT_ATOMS: atom_id res chain seq x y z
N ASP A 1 -15.36 -5.65 -9.68
CA ASP A 1 -16.18 -4.63 -10.33
C ASP A 1 -17.03 -3.96 -9.26
N ALA A 2 -16.94 -2.63 -9.14
CA ALA A 2 -17.61 -1.90 -8.06
C ALA A 2 -19.13 -1.79 -8.26
N ALA A 3 -19.62 -1.89 -9.51
CA ALA A 3 -21.04 -1.80 -9.83
C ALA A 3 -21.74 -3.16 -9.68
N THR A 4 -21.06 -4.26 -10.01
CA THR A 4 -21.66 -5.61 -10.02
C THR A 4 -21.25 -6.48 -8.84
N GLY A 5 -20.18 -6.12 -8.13
CA GLY A 5 -19.60 -6.94 -7.05
C GLY A 5 -18.81 -8.15 -7.56
N GLN A 6 -18.64 -8.33 -8.87
CA GLN A 6 -17.83 -9.41 -9.42
C GLN A 6 -16.36 -9.26 -8.99
N GLU A 7 -15.71 -10.33 -8.54
CA GLU A 7 -14.27 -10.30 -8.26
C GLU A 7 -13.49 -10.02 -9.56
N LEU A 8 -12.55 -9.06 -9.53
CA LEU A 8 -11.66 -8.80 -10.67
C LEU A 8 -10.47 -9.76 -10.65
N TYR A 9 -9.85 -9.90 -9.48
CA TYR A 9 -8.73 -10.81 -9.24
C TYR A 9 -8.52 -11.02 -7.74
N GLN A 10 -7.75 -12.06 -7.41
CA GLN A 10 -7.28 -12.33 -6.07
C GLN A 10 -5.82 -12.79 -6.10
N LYS A 11 -4.96 -12.20 -5.25
CA LYS A 11 -3.54 -12.57 -5.15
C LYS A 11 -3.00 -12.37 -3.74
N ARG A 12 -2.12 -13.28 -3.33
CA ARG A 12 -1.26 -13.09 -2.15
C ARG A 12 -0.07 -12.21 -2.53
N LEU A 13 0.17 -11.15 -1.75
CA LEU A 13 1.15 -10.11 -2.07
C LEU A 13 2.60 -10.48 -1.70
N GLY A 14 2.82 -11.60 -1.01
CA GLY A 14 4.16 -12.06 -0.64
C GLY A 14 4.76 -11.37 0.58
N ALA A 15 4.31 -10.17 0.94
CA ALA A 15 4.61 -9.58 2.24
C ALA A 15 3.89 -10.35 3.36
N GLY A 16 4.66 -10.73 4.38
CA GLY A 16 4.22 -11.61 5.46
C GLY A 16 3.23 -10.97 6.43
N GLY A 17 2.40 -11.82 7.04
CA GLY A 17 1.48 -11.44 8.11
C GLY A 17 0.18 -10.78 7.64
N ASN A 18 -0.47 -10.06 8.57
CA ASN A 18 -1.81 -9.50 8.37
C ASN A 18 -1.78 -8.11 7.71
N TYR A 19 -2.93 -7.66 7.21
CA TYR A 19 -3.14 -6.32 6.67
C TYR A 19 -4.30 -5.67 7.41
N TYR A 20 -4.01 -4.65 8.22
CA TYR A 20 -5.04 -3.87 8.94
C TYR A 20 -5.23 -2.48 8.32
N SER A 21 -4.18 -1.95 7.70
CA SER A 21 -4.24 -0.75 6.86
C SER A 21 -5.19 -0.99 5.69
N SER A 22 -6.05 -0.01 5.39
CA SER A 22 -6.76 -0.02 4.12
C SER A 22 -5.79 0.25 2.96
N PRO A 23 -6.01 -0.34 1.77
CA PRO A 23 -5.33 0.08 0.57
C PRO A 23 -5.67 1.54 0.21
N VAL A 24 -4.70 2.27 -0.36
CA VAL A 24 -4.93 3.61 -0.93
C VAL A 24 -4.51 3.63 -2.39
N ALA A 25 -5.20 4.40 -3.22
CA ALA A 25 -4.89 4.54 -4.64
C ALA A 25 -4.40 5.95 -4.97
N ALA A 26 -3.25 6.06 -5.64
CA ALA A 26 -2.68 7.31 -6.11
C ALA A 26 -1.67 7.04 -7.23
N ASN A 27 -1.43 8.04 -8.10
CA ASN A 27 -0.44 7.95 -9.18
C ASN A 27 -0.52 6.66 -10.03
N GLY A 28 -1.74 6.22 -10.39
CA GLY A 28 -1.94 4.99 -11.17
C GLY A 28 -1.55 3.70 -10.43
N CYS A 29 -1.37 3.76 -9.11
CA CYS A 29 -0.93 2.66 -8.27
C CYS A 29 -1.88 2.45 -7.07
N ILE A 30 -1.85 1.24 -6.50
CA ILE A 30 -2.52 0.87 -5.26
C ILE A 30 -1.44 0.48 -4.25
N TYR A 31 -1.42 1.15 -3.10
CA TYR A 31 -0.43 0.96 -2.03
C TYR A 31 -1.08 0.16 -0.90
N ILE A 32 -0.41 -0.93 -0.51
CA ILE A 32 -0.92 -1.89 0.47
C ILE A 32 0.18 -2.15 1.49
N THR A 33 -0.10 -1.85 2.76
CA THR A 33 0.92 -1.92 3.83
C THR A 33 0.66 -3.11 4.76
N SER A 34 1.69 -3.94 4.93
CA SER A 34 1.69 -5.06 5.88
C SER A 34 1.68 -4.56 7.32
N LEU A 35 1.08 -5.35 8.21
CA LEU A 35 0.96 -4.99 9.62
C LEU A 35 2.29 -5.04 10.37
N HIS A 36 3.13 -6.04 10.13
CA HIS A 36 4.19 -6.41 11.08
C HIS A 36 5.42 -5.51 11.02
N ASP A 37 5.92 -5.26 9.82
CA ASP A 37 7.17 -4.54 9.57
C ASP A 37 6.99 -3.31 8.68
N GLY A 38 5.75 -3.05 8.24
CA GLY A 38 5.43 -1.92 7.38
C GLY A 38 5.89 -2.09 5.94
N THR A 39 6.05 -3.33 5.46
CA THR A 39 6.27 -3.59 4.03
C THR A 39 5.11 -3.05 3.21
N VAL A 40 5.40 -2.15 2.28
CA VAL A 40 4.48 -1.56 1.30
C VAL A 40 4.64 -2.29 -0.03
N THR A 41 3.58 -3.00 -0.42
CA THR A 41 3.44 -3.56 -1.76
C THR A 41 2.67 -2.57 -2.63
N VAL A 42 3.19 -2.29 -3.81
CA VAL A 42 2.58 -1.38 -4.78
C VAL A 42 2.10 -2.19 -5.98
N LEU A 43 0.81 -2.11 -6.26
CA LEU A 43 0.20 -2.69 -7.45
C LEU A 43 -0.05 -1.62 -8.50
N LYS A 44 0.02 -2.00 -9.78
CA LYS A 44 -0.49 -1.15 -10.86
C LYS A 44 -2.02 -1.12 -10.82
N ALA A 45 -2.60 0.07 -10.77
CA ALA A 45 -4.05 0.23 -10.78
C ALA A 45 -4.62 -0.02 -12.19
N GLY A 46 -5.82 -0.60 -12.26
CA GLY A 46 -6.55 -0.82 -13.52
C GLY A 46 -6.01 -1.93 -14.43
N ALA A 47 -5.02 -2.70 -13.97
CA ALA A 47 -4.55 -3.88 -14.68
C ALA A 47 -5.61 -5.00 -14.65
N SER A 48 -5.62 -5.85 -15.69
CA SER A 48 -6.46 -7.06 -15.73
C SER A 48 -6.07 -8.08 -14.66
N ASP A 49 -4.82 -8.03 -14.22
CA ASP A 49 -4.21 -8.91 -13.24
C ASP A 49 -3.45 -8.09 -12.17
N PRO A 50 -3.28 -8.59 -10.94
CA PRO A 50 -2.58 -7.90 -9.87
C PRO A 50 -1.06 -7.90 -10.11
N GLU A 51 -0.61 -6.92 -10.89
CA GLU A 51 0.79 -6.64 -11.20
C GLU A 51 1.44 -5.90 -10.02
N VAL A 52 2.41 -6.54 -9.37
CA VAL A 52 3.25 -5.90 -8.34
C VAL A 52 4.37 -5.16 -9.06
N VAL A 53 4.41 -3.84 -8.92
CA VAL A 53 5.44 -3.00 -9.56
C VAL A 53 6.59 -2.70 -8.61
N VAL A 54 6.32 -2.63 -7.31
CA VAL A 54 7.31 -2.36 -6.27
C VAL A 54 6.93 -3.11 -4.99
N GLN A 55 7.93 -3.62 -4.29
CA GLN A 55 7.86 -3.95 -2.87
C GLN A 55 9.06 -3.29 -2.21
N ASN A 56 8.83 -2.40 -1.24
CA ASN A 56 9.92 -1.69 -0.58
C ASN A 56 10.60 -2.55 0.50
N GLU A 57 11.77 -2.08 0.95
CA GLU A 57 12.31 -2.52 2.23
C GLU A 57 11.36 -2.13 3.37
N PRO A 58 11.18 -2.97 4.41
CA PRO A 58 10.24 -2.68 5.48
C PRO A 58 10.55 -1.38 6.22
N LEU A 59 9.50 -0.67 6.67
CA LEU A 59 9.62 0.52 7.53
C LEU A 59 10.17 0.20 8.93
N GLY A 60 10.32 -1.09 9.26
CA GLY A 60 10.96 -1.60 10.47
C GLY A 60 10.05 -1.61 11.70
N GLU A 61 8.79 -1.23 11.56
CA GLU A 61 7.84 -1.09 12.66
C GLU A 61 6.42 -1.51 12.24
N ARG A 62 5.60 -1.85 13.24
CA ARG A 62 4.20 -2.21 13.04
C ARG A 62 3.42 -1.04 12.41
N VAL A 63 2.65 -1.31 11.36
CA VAL A 63 1.78 -0.32 10.67
C VAL A 63 0.33 -0.80 10.66
N ALA A 64 -0.50 -0.19 11.51
CA ALA A 64 -1.94 -0.47 11.54
C ALA A 64 -2.80 0.65 10.96
N ALA A 65 -2.20 1.82 10.74
CA ALA A 65 -2.89 2.98 10.21
C ALA A 65 -2.86 2.97 8.66
N THR A 66 -3.96 3.40 8.06
CA THR A 66 -4.04 3.66 6.62
C THR A 66 -3.11 4.83 6.25
N PRO A 67 -2.26 4.70 5.21
CA PRO A 67 -1.46 5.82 4.71
C PRO A 67 -2.33 7.02 4.35
N ALA A 68 -1.84 8.23 4.62
CA ALA A 68 -2.51 9.46 4.23
C ALA A 68 -1.80 10.11 3.04
N ILE A 69 -2.54 10.82 2.21
CA ILE A 69 -2.01 11.51 1.03
C ILE A 69 -2.41 12.98 1.14
N ASP A 70 -1.44 13.88 1.01
CA ASP A 70 -1.63 15.32 0.93
C ASP A 70 -0.72 15.88 -0.17
N GLY A 71 -1.34 16.40 -1.24
CA GLY A 71 -0.63 16.79 -2.46
C GLY A 71 0.16 15.65 -3.09
N ASP A 72 1.47 15.85 -3.21
CA ASP A 72 2.46 14.91 -3.73
C ASP A 72 3.11 14.03 -2.63
N THR A 73 2.70 14.21 -1.37
CA THR A 73 3.33 13.57 -0.23
C THR A 73 2.44 12.45 0.32
N MET A 74 3.04 11.28 0.50
CA MET A 74 2.43 10.14 1.16
C MET A 74 3.00 9.96 2.57
N TYR A 75 2.13 9.78 3.55
CA TYR A 75 2.47 9.65 4.95
C TYR A 75 2.16 8.25 5.48
N PHE A 76 3.12 7.63 6.16
CA PHE A 76 2.97 6.32 6.80
C PHE A 76 3.14 6.46 8.31
N ARG A 77 2.07 6.18 9.06
CA ARG A 77 2.11 6.14 10.53
C ARG A 77 2.48 4.74 10.99
N THR A 78 3.70 4.57 11.45
CA THR A 78 4.15 3.36 12.15
C THR A 78 3.84 3.46 13.65
N ALA A 79 4.20 2.44 14.41
CA ALA A 79 4.00 2.40 15.85
C ALA A 79 4.71 3.56 16.59
N GLY A 80 5.95 3.87 16.19
CA GLY A 80 6.78 4.90 16.83
C GLY A 80 6.93 6.17 16.01
N HIS A 81 6.72 6.13 14.69
CA HIS A 81 7.14 7.20 13.78
C HIS A 81 6.05 7.58 12.77
N LEU A 82 6.20 8.78 12.20
CA LEU A 82 5.45 9.22 11.02
C LEU A 82 6.47 9.51 9.91
N TYR A 83 6.44 8.70 8.85
CA TYR A 83 7.26 8.91 7.67
C TYR A 83 6.51 9.74 6.63
N ALA A 84 7.23 10.56 5.89
CA ALA A 84 6.74 11.30 4.74
C ALA A 84 7.60 10.97 3.51
N PHE A 85 6.98 10.55 2.43
CA PHE A 85 7.62 10.23 1.16
C PHE A 85 7.07 11.15 0.07
N ARG A 86 7.97 11.77 -0.69
CA ARG A 86 7.71 12.61 -1.86
C ARG A 86 8.89 12.51 -2.81
N GLU A 87 8.70 12.86 -4.07
CA GLU A 87 9.84 13.08 -4.97
C GLU A 87 10.64 14.30 -4.49
N ASN A 88 11.96 14.25 -4.61
CA ASN A 88 12.80 15.43 -4.41
C ASN A 88 12.82 16.22 -5.71
N ASP A 89 12.69 17.55 -5.62
CA ASP A 89 12.93 18.47 -6.74
C ASP A 89 14.38 18.41 -7.25
#